data_AF-A0A7W1CG57-F1
#
_entry.id   AF-A0A7W1CG57-F1
#
_cell.length_a   1.000
_cell.length_b   1.000
_cell.length_c   1.000
_cell.angle_alpha   90.00
_cell.angle_beta   90.00
_cell.angle_gamma   90.00
#
_symmetry.space_group_name_H-M   'P 1'
#
loop_
_entity.id
_entity.type
_entity.pdbx_description
1 polymer ?
#
loop_
_entity_poly.entity_id
_entity_poly.type
_entity_poly.pdbx_seq_one_letter_code
_entity_poly.pdbx_strand_id
1 'polypeptide(L)' 'MKPILQTENLSKIYKIGRVETHALRGVSIAVEPGEFVAIMG' A
#
# COMPACT_ATOMS: atom_id res chain seq x y z
N MET A 1 -6.84 16.90 -11.48
CA MET A 1 -6.08 17.18 -10.23
C MET A 1 -5.03 16.07 -10.10
N LYS A 2 -3.95 16.29 -9.35
CA LYS A 2 -2.92 15.24 -9.14
C LYS A 2 -3.12 14.66 -7.74
N PRO A 3 -3.12 13.33 -7.58
CA PRO A 3 -3.25 12.72 -6.25
C PRO A 3 -2.09 13.14 -5.35
N ILE A 4 -2.38 13.27 -4.04
CA ILE A 4 -1.39 13.58 -3.00
C ILE A 4 -0.66 12.33 -2.50
N LEU A 5 -1.25 11.15 -2.72
CA LEU A 5 -0.66 9.85 -2.48
C LEU A 5 -1.01 8.95 -3.65
N GLN A 6 -0.03 8.24 -4.20
CA GLN A 6 -0.24 7.25 -5.24
C GLN A 6 0.71 6.07 -5.03
N THR A 7 0.19 4.87 -5.20
CA THR A 7 0.95 3.62 -5.19
C THR A 7 0.56 2.80 -6.41
N GLU A 8 1.52 2.10 -6.99
CA GLU A 8 1.32 1.24 -8.15
C GLU A 8 1.98 -0.12 -7.87
N ASN A 9 1.17 -1.17 -7.81
CA ASN A 9 1.59 -2.55 -7.55
C ASN A 9 2.54 -2.68 -6.33
N LEU A 10 2.28 -1.92 -5.27
CA LEU A 10 3.13 -1.87 -4.09
C LEU A 10 3.13 -3.24 -3.39
N SER A 11 4.32 -3.81 -3.21
CA SER A 11 4.53 -5.06 -2.50
C SER A 11 5.53 -4.89 -1.37
N LYS A 12 5.34 -5.67 -0.30
CA LYS A 12 6.26 -5.71 0.82
C LYS A 12 6.34 -7.12 1.36
N ILE A 13 7.56 -7.66 1.36
CA ILE A 13 7.88 -8.95 1.95
C ILE A 13 8.81 -8.68 3.14
N TYR A 14 8.44 -9.18 4.31
CA TYR A 14 9.33 -9.24 5.46
C TYR A 14 9.97 -10.63 5.50
N LYS A 15 11.29 -10.67 5.69
CA LYS A 15 12.06 -11.90 5.81
C LYS A 15 12.66 -12.00 7.19
N ILE A 16 12.26 -13.03 7.94
CA ILE A 16 12.78 -13.31 9.28
C ILE A 16 13.33 -14.73 9.26
N GLY A 17 14.66 -14.85 9.28
CA GLY A 17 15.37 -16.11 9.10
C GLY A 17 15.02 -16.75 7.76
N ARG A 18 14.34 -17.90 7.80
CA ARG A 18 13.89 -18.66 6.62
C ARG A 18 12.42 -18.40 6.24
N VAL A 19 11.69 -17.60 7.03
CA VAL A 19 10.27 -17.33 6.80
C VAL A 19 10.12 -16.03 6.02
N GLU A 20 9.25 -16.04 5.02
CA GLU A 20 8.86 -14.87 4.23
C GLU A 20 7.37 -14.58 4.44
N THR A 21 7.06 -13.35 4.84
CA THR A 21 5.69 -12.86 5.04
C THR A 21 5.39 -11.75 4.05
N HIS A 22 4.42 -11.97 3.18
CA HIS A 22 3.92 -10.94 2.25
C HIS A 22 2.94 -10.02 2.98
N ALA A 23 3.44 -8.89 3.48
CA ALA A 23 2.62 -7.87 4.16
C ALA A 23 1.76 -7.07 3.16
N LEU A 24 2.28 -6.78 1.97
CA LEU A 24 1.52 -6.15 0.88
C LEU A 24 1.65 -6.98 -0.39
N ARG A 25 0.52 -7.21 -1.08
CA ARG A 25 0.42 -8.06 -2.28
C ARG A 25 -0.06 -7.25 -3.49
N GLY A 26 0.77 -6.33 -3.98
CA GLY A 26 0.48 -5.58 -5.21
C GLY A 26 -0.66 -4.57 -5.04
N VAL A 27 -0.55 -3.71 -4.03
CA VAL A 27 -1.57 -2.71 -3.70
C VAL A 27 -1.39 -1.48 -4.57
N SER A 28 -2.47 -1.06 -5.24
CA SER A 28 -2.53 0.18 -6.03
C SER A 28 -3.66 1.06 -5.50
N ILE A 29 -3.31 2.23 -4.97
CA ILE A 29 -4.24 3.21 -4.40
C ILE A 29 -3.80 4.61 -4.82
N ALA A 30 -4.77 5.51 -5.03
CA ALA A 30 -4.56 6.94 -5.11
C ALA A 30 -5.45 7.65 -4.07
N VAL A 31 -4.96 8.75 -3.51
CA VAL A 31 -5.73 9.64 -2.62
C VAL A 31 -5.65 11.06 -3.16
N GLU A 32 -6.81 11.67 -3.37
CA GLU A 32 -6.95 13.02 -3.90
C GLU A 32 -6.87 14.10 -2.81
N PRO A 33 -6.54 15.36 -3.15
CA PRO A 33 -6.56 16.46 -2.20
C PRO A 33 -7.94 16.61 -1.52
N GLY A 34 -7.97 16.60 -0.18
CA GLY A 34 -9.19 16.76 0.61
C GLY A 34 -10.01 15.48 0.81
N GLU A 35 -9.56 14.36 0.25
CA GLU A 35 -10.22 13.06 0.42
C GLU A 35 -9.97 12.50 1.84
N PHE A 36 -11.05 12.05 2.50
CA PHE A 36 -10.98 11.39 3.80
C PHE A 36 -11.04 9.88 3.60
N VAL A 37 -9.93 9.19 3.89
CA VAL A 37 -9.77 7.75 3.62
C VAL A 37 -9.51 6.99 4.92
N ALA A 38 -10.12 5.82 5.05
CA ALA A 38 -9.86 4.87 6.14
C ALA A 38 -9.26 3.58 5.57
N ILE A 39 -8.32 2.97 6.31
CA ILE A 39 -7.83 1.62 6.06
C ILE A 39 -8.43 0.73 7.14
N MET A 40 -9.22 -0.27 6.73
CA MET A 40 -9.90 -1.20 7.63
C MET A 40 -9.30 -2.60 7.46
N GLY A 41 -9.03 -3.27 8.58
CA GLY A 41 -8.43 -4.62 8.62
C GLY A 41 -7.74 -4.90 9.93
#